data_AF-T1AHR8-F1
#
_entry.id   AF-T1AHR8-F1
#
_cell.length_a   1.000
_cell.length_b   1.000
_cell.length_c   1.000
_cell.angle_alpha   90.00
_cell.angle_beta   90.00
_cell.angle_gamma   90.00
#
_symmetry.space_group_name_H-M   'P 1'
#
loop_
_entity.id
_entity.type
_entity.pdbx_description
1 polymer ?
#
loop_
_entity_poly.entity_id
_entity_poly.type
_entity_poly.pdbx_seq_one_letter_code
_entity_poly.pdbx_strand_id
1 'polypeptide(L)'
;NEDGPNDHLTLVFDTETTTDYRQDLRFGVCRVYALGNLTRTVAFYETVNEEERDTVSAWAKARGFDSMPRDEFVLSVFLPLALDLRAVVVGFNLPFDLSRLAVDFAPKRNVKATEAWTLRLLPNDHPAFAFTPGIRIQHVDARKSFISFTGTKGKRRSFRG
;
A
#
# COMPACT_ATOMS: atom_id res chain seq x y z
N ASN A 1 -17.27 0.15 -19.51
CA ASN A 1 -15.90 -0.34 -19.30
C ASN A 1 -15.95 -1.43 -18.25
N GLU A 2 -15.84 -2.69 -18.67
CA GLU A 2 -16.03 -3.92 -17.87
C GLU A 2 -14.87 -4.23 -16.89
N ASP A 3 -14.01 -3.25 -16.60
CA ASP A 3 -12.77 -3.46 -15.86
C ASP A 3 -12.85 -2.91 -14.44
N GLY A 4 -13.76 -3.47 -13.65
CA GLY A 4 -13.90 -3.18 -12.22
C GLY A 4 -12.80 -3.83 -11.37
N PRO A 5 -12.81 -3.59 -10.04
CA PRO A 5 -12.00 -4.35 -9.10
C PRO A 5 -12.21 -5.85 -9.26
N ASN A 6 -11.19 -6.63 -8.91
CA ASN A 6 -11.32 -8.08 -8.80
C ASN A 6 -12.01 -8.41 -7.48
N ASP A 7 -13.33 -8.58 -7.51
CA ASP A 7 -14.15 -8.86 -6.32
C ASP A 7 -13.84 -10.22 -5.65
N HIS A 8 -13.03 -11.07 -6.30
CA HIS A 8 -12.56 -12.34 -5.74
C HIS A 8 -11.20 -12.23 -5.07
N LEU A 9 -10.55 -11.08 -5.09
CA LEU A 9 -9.23 -10.87 -4.50
C LEU A 9 -9.27 -9.65 -3.58
N THR A 10 -9.02 -9.87 -2.29
CA THR A 10 -9.03 -8.81 -1.28
C THR A 10 -7.69 -8.77 -0.56
N LEU A 11 -7.15 -7.56 -0.41
CA LEU A 11 -5.98 -7.27 0.39
C LEU A 11 -6.43 -6.43 1.59
N VAL A 12 -6.36 -7.00 2.79
CA VAL A 12 -6.68 -6.29 4.04
C VAL A 12 -5.37 -6.01 4.76
N PHE A 13 -5.08 -4.76 5.09
CA PHE A 13 -3.89 -4.45 5.88
C PHE A 13 -4.12 -3.31 6.86
N ASP A 14 -3.26 -3.29 7.87
CA ASP A 14 -3.24 -2.33 8.96
C ASP A 14 -1.79 -2.07 9.40
N THR A 15 -1.53 -0.89 9.95
CA THR A 15 -0.18 -0.44 10.29
C THR A 15 -0.05 0.02 11.74
N GLU A 16 1.06 -0.36 12.36
CA GLU A 16 1.48 0.06 13.69
C GLU A 16 2.62 1.08 13.56
N THR A 17 2.48 2.22 14.24
CA THR A 17 3.31 3.40 14.05
C THR A 17 4.11 3.77 15.29
N THR A 18 5.11 4.64 15.13
CA THR A 18 5.73 5.31 16.28
C THR A 18 4.70 6.17 17.00
N THR A 19 4.92 6.46 18.28
CA THR A 19 4.00 7.26 19.10
C THR A 19 4.24 8.76 18.99
N ASP A 20 5.30 9.19 18.29
CA ASP A 20 5.58 10.60 18.06
C ASP A 20 4.70 11.18 16.94
N TYR A 21 4.77 12.50 16.74
CA TYR A 21 3.89 13.20 15.79
C TYR A 21 4.05 12.77 14.33
N ARG A 22 5.17 12.14 13.95
CA ARG A 22 5.42 11.65 12.59
C ARG A 22 4.64 10.37 12.32
N GLN A 23 4.40 9.57 13.36
CA GLN A 23 3.70 8.29 13.25
C GLN A 23 4.33 7.42 12.15
N ASP A 24 5.66 7.30 12.17
CA ASP A 24 6.42 6.55 11.17
C ASP A 24 6.11 5.05 11.29
N LEU A 25 6.12 4.32 10.17
CA LEU A 25 5.81 2.89 10.15
C LEU A 25 6.81 2.10 11.00
N ARG A 26 6.33 1.38 12.02
CA ARG A 26 7.12 0.34 12.70
C ARG A 26 6.94 -0.96 11.95
N PHE A 27 5.73 -1.49 11.96
CA PHE A 27 5.36 -2.69 11.21
C PHE A 27 3.89 -2.67 10.80
N GLY A 28 3.50 -3.54 9.89
CA GLY A 28 2.12 -3.75 9.52
C GLY A 28 1.87 -5.22 9.19
N VAL A 29 0.59 -5.58 9.13
CA VAL A 29 0.17 -6.94 8.75
C VAL A 29 -0.81 -6.84 7.59
N CYS A 30 -0.54 -7.60 6.55
CA CYS A 30 -1.35 -7.72 5.36
C CYS A 30 -1.88 -9.15 5.25
N ARG A 31 -3.18 -9.30 5.01
CA ARG A 31 -3.84 -10.57 4.69
C ARG A 31 -4.41 -10.51 3.29
N VAL A 32 -4.16 -11.57 2.54
CA VAL A 32 -4.68 -11.76 1.18
C VAL A 32 -5.76 -12.82 1.22
N TYR A 33 -6.93 -12.48 0.71
CA TYR A 33 -8.05 -13.38 0.57
C TYR A 33 -8.33 -13.60 -0.91
N ALA A 34 -8.43 -14.86 -1.33
CA ALA A 34 -8.88 -15.24 -2.66
C ALA A 34 -10.16 -16.07 -2.53
N LEU A 35 -11.22 -15.68 -3.26
CA LEU A 35 -12.54 -16.32 -3.21
C LEU A 35 -13.06 -16.44 -1.75
N GLY A 36 -12.82 -15.41 -0.94
CA GLY A 36 -13.21 -15.36 0.48
C GLY A 36 -12.32 -16.16 1.44
N ASN A 37 -11.34 -16.93 0.95
CA ASN A 37 -10.45 -17.73 1.78
C ASN A 37 -9.13 -17.00 2.03
N LEU A 38 -8.62 -17.02 3.27
CA LEU A 38 -7.30 -16.50 3.60
C LEU A 38 -6.23 -17.37 2.92
N THR A 39 -5.44 -16.78 2.02
CA THR A 39 -4.41 -17.51 1.25
C THR A 39 -2.99 -17.12 1.63
N ARG A 40 -2.78 -15.89 2.12
CA ARG A 40 -1.45 -15.39 2.50
C ARG A 40 -1.55 -14.38 3.63
N THR A 41 -0.59 -14.41 4.54
CA THR A 41 -0.37 -13.36 5.54
C THR A 41 1.07 -12.90 5.46
N VAL A 42 1.28 -11.59 5.47
CA VAL A 42 2.60 -10.95 5.37
C VAL A 42 2.71 -9.91 6.48
N ALA A 43 3.76 -10.03 7.30
CA ALA A 43 4.23 -8.94 8.14
C ALA A 43 5.21 -8.08 7.33
N PHE A 44 5.14 -6.77 7.46
CA PHE A 44 6.11 -5.87 6.85
C PHE A 44 6.59 -4.81 7.83
N TYR A 45 7.80 -4.29 7.68
CA TYR A 45 8.40 -3.38 8.65
C TYR A 45 9.34 -2.35 8.02
N GLU A 46 9.58 -1.24 8.73
CA GLU A 46 10.49 -0.18 8.31
C GLU A 46 11.31 0.37 9.48
N THR A 47 10.69 1.13 10.38
CA THR A 47 11.36 1.81 11.50
C THR A 47 11.43 0.90 12.72
N VAL A 48 12.21 -0.18 12.60
CA VAL A 48 12.49 -1.17 13.66
C VAL A 48 13.99 -1.41 13.78
N ASN A 49 14.46 -1.64 15.01
CA ASN A 49 15.82 -2.11 15.25
C ASN A 49 15.96 -3.62 14.93
N GLU A 50 17.17 -4.17 15.07
CA GLU A 50 17.44 -5.57 14.76
C GLU A 50 16.66 -6.54 15.66
N GLU A 51 16.58 -6.27 16.96
CA GLU A 51 15.84 -7.11 17.93
C GLU A 51 14.33 -7.11 17.65
N GLU A 52 13.77 -5.96 17.34
CA GLU A 52 12.36 -5.79 16.95
C GLU A 52 12.06 -6.52 15.63
N ARG A 53 12.96 -6.40 14.65
CA ARG A 53 12.86 -7.14 13.38
C ARG A 53 12.86 -8.64 13.61
N ASP A 54 13.78 -9.14 14.42
CA ASP A 54 13.89 -10.56 14.74
C ASP A 54 12.62 -11.04 15.45
N THR A 55 12.08 -10.22 16.36
CA THR A 55 10.81 -10.50 17.04
C THR A 55 9.65 -10.62 16.06
N VAL A 56 9.48 -9.67 15.14
CA VAL A 56 8.43 -9.70 14.11
C VAL A 56 8.59 -10.90 13.18
N SER A 57 9.82 -11.15 12.74
CA SER A 57 10.13 -12.24 11.80
C SER A 57 9.94 -13.62 12.45
N ALA A 58 10.34 -13.78 13.72
CA ALA A 58 10.12 -15.00 14.49
C ALA A 58 8.62 -15.25 14.73
N TRP A 59 7.86 -14.20 15.08
CA TRP A 59 6.42 -14.29 15.25
C TRP A 59 5.69 -14.72 13.96
N ALA A 60 6.09 -14.14 12.82
CA ALA A 60 5.56 -14.46 11.50
C ALA A 60 5.89 -15.91 11.11
N LYS A 61 7.18 -16.28 11.20
CA LYS A 61 7.67 -17.63 10.89
C LYS A 61 6.98 -18.71 11.72
N ALA A 62 6.79 -18.49 13.02
CA ALA A 62 6.11 -19.44 13.91
C ALA A 62 4.65 -19.71 13.50
N ARG A 63 4.05 -18.83 12.69
CA ARG A 63 2.69 -18.95 12.16
C ARG A 63 2.64 -19.30 10.67
N GLY A 64 3.79 -19.51 10.04
CA GLY A 64 3.89 -19.75 8.59
C GLY A 64 3.57 -18.51 7.74
N PHE A 65 3.80 -17.32 8.27
CA PHE A 65 3.60 -16.05 7.57
C PHE A 65 4.93 -15.55 6.98
N ASP A 66 4.84 -14.77 5.93
CA ASP A 66 6.01 -14.07 5.38
C ASP A 66 6.32 -12.84 6.24
N SER A 67 7.59 -12.45 6.29
CA SER A 67 8.03 -11.18 6.88
C SER A 67 9.06 -10.50 5.98
N MET A 68 8.87 -9.23 5.65
CA MET A 68 9.77 -8.52 4.73
C MET A 68 9.87 -7.02 5.03
N PRO A 69 10.93 -6.34 4.58
CA PRO A 69 10.97 -4.88 4.59
C PRO A 69 9.81 -4.25 3.81
N ARG A 70 9.42 -3.02 4.18
CA ARG A 70 8.31 -2.29 3.58
C ARG A 70 8.45 -2.10 2.07
N ASP A 71 9.65 -1.82 1.57
CA ASP A 71 9.92 -1.68 0.13
C ASP A 71 9.70 -2.99 -0.64
N GLU A 72 10.18 -4.11 -0.09
CA GLU A 72 9.90 -5.45 -0.63
C GLU A 72 8.41 -5.76 -0.61
N PHE A 73 7.70 -5.44 0.47
CA PHE A 73 6.23 -5.60 0.53
C PHE A 73 5.52 -4.80 -0.56
N VAL A 74 5.91 -3.54 -0.76
CA VAL A 74 5.31 -2.70 -1.80
C VAL A 74 5.51 -3.27 -3.19
N LEU A 75 6.73 -3.73 -3.50
CA LEU A 75 7.11 -4.21 -4.83
C LEU A 75 6.63 -5.63 -5.14
N SER A 76 6.67 -6.53 -4.15
CA SER A 76 6.41 -7.95 -4.36
C SER A 76 5.00 -8.40 -3.97
N VAL A 77 4.27 -7.60 -3.19
CA VAL A 77 2.93 -7.94 -2.69
C VAL A 77 1.92 -6.87 -3.04
N PHE A 78 2.08 -5.64 -2.53
CA PHE A 78 1.05 -4.62 -2.64
C PHE A 78 0.78 -4.20 -4.09
N LEU A 79 1.81 -3.81 -4.85
CA LEU A 79 1.62 -3.38 -6.24
C LEU A 79 1.14 -4.53 -7.15
N PRO A 80 1.74 -5.74 -7.12
CA PRO A 80 1.22 -6.85 -7.90
C PRO A 80 -0.26 -7.14 -7.61
N LEU A 81 -0.69 -7.14 -6.34
CA LEU A 81 -2.07 -7.45 -5.98
C LEU A 81 -3.03 -6.27 -6.24
N ALA A 82 -2.77 -5.11 -5.64
CA ALA A 82 -3.68 -3.96 -5.69
C ALA A 82 -3.78 -3.34 -7.09
N LEU A 83 -2.68 -3.36 -7.85
CA LEU A 83 -2.58 -2.63 -9.11
C LEU A 83 -2.62 -3.55 -10.33
N ASP A 84 -1.84 -4.64 -10.35
CA ASP A 84 -1.82 -5.54 -11.52
C ASP A 84 -3.01 -6.51 -11.51
N LEU A 85 -3.36 -7.07 -10.36
CA LEU A 85 -4.51 -7.98 -10.20
C LEU A 85 -5.81 -7.28 -9.77
N ARG A 86 -5.77 -5.96 -9.57
CA ARG A 86 -6.90 -5.12 -9.15
C ARG A 86 -7.61 -5.61 -7.88
N ALA A 87 -6.84 -6.14 -6.92
CA ALA A 87 -7.38 -6.55 -5.63
C ALA A 87 -8.11 -5.39 -4.94
N VAL A 88 -9.22 -5.69 -4.27
CA VAL A 88 -9.89 -4.74 -3.38
C VAL A 88 -9.01 -4.52 -2.16
N VAL A 89 -8.54 -3.28 -1.97
CA VAL A 89 -7.72 -2.90 -0.81
C VAL A 89 -8.61 -2.39 0.31
N VAL A 90 -8.49 -3.00 1.49
CA VAL A 90 -9.33 -2.73 2.65
C VAL A 90 -8.47 -2.39 3.85
N GLY A 91 -8.89 -1.38 4.60
CA GLY A 91 -8.28 -0.97 5.86
C GLY A 91 -9.23 -0.05 6.63
N PHE A 92 -9.03 0.08 7.94
CA PHE A 92 -9.79 1.02 8.75
C PHE A 92 -9.08 2.38 8.72
N ASN A 93 -9.74 3.43 8.25
CA ASN A 93 -9.08 4.71 7.98
C ASN A 93 -7.94 4.58 6.94
N LEU A 94 -8.19 3.81 5.87
CA LEU A 94 -7.20 3.45 4.84
C LEU A 94 -6.28 4.59 4.32
N PRO A 95 -6.70 5.87 4.20
CA PRO A 95 -5.76 6.96 3.91
C PRO A 95 -4.56 7.02 4.86
N PHE A 96 -4.78 6.71 6.14
CA PHE A 96 -3.77 6.58 7.16
C PHE A 96 -2.79 5.47 6.77
N ASP A 97 -3.21 4.21 6.72
CA ASP A 97 -2.32 3.08 6.44
C ASP A 97 -1.62 3.16 5.08
N LEU A 98 -2.28 3.68 4.05
CA LEU A 98 -1.66 3.89 2.74
C LEU A 98 -0.51 4.90 2.81
N SER A 99 -0.62 5.92 3.65
CA SER A 99 0.47 6.88 3.82
C SER A 99 1.69 6.30 4.56
N ARG A 100 1.53 5.18 5.29
CA ARG A 100 2.63 4.37 5.84
C ARG A 100 3.36 3.53 4.78
N LEU A 101 2.76 3.30 3.62
CA LEU A 101 3.43 2.71 2.45
C LEU A 101 4.06 3.76 1.53
N ALA A 102 3.96 5.04 1.85
CA ALA A 102 4.52 6.10 1.02
C ALA A 102 5.93 6.47 1.49
N VAL A 103 6.83 6.76 0.56
CA VAL A 103 8.15 7.35 0.87
C VAL A 103 8.18 8.87 0.71
N ASP A 104 7.19 9.42 0.02
CA ASP A 104 7.05 10.85 -0.25
C ASP A 104 5.59 11.18 -0.61
N PHE A 105 5.21 12.45 -0.55
CA PHE A 105 3.91 12.92 -0.97
C PHE A 105 4.00 14.26 -1.70
N ALA A 106 3.06 14.51 -2.61
CA ALA A 106 2.97 15.78 -3.30
C ALA A 106 1.52 16.28 -3.40
N PRO A 107 1.26 17.57 -3.17
CA PRO A 107 -0.03 18.17 -3.49
C PRO A 107 -0.24 18.18 -5.01
N LYS A 108 -1.49 18.13 -5.45
CA LYS A 108 -1.83 18.33 -6.86
C LYS A 108 -1.47 19.76 -7.28
N ARG A 109 -0.56 19.93 -8.26
CA ARG A 109 -0.26 21.25 -8.85
C ARG A 109 -1.34 21.64 -9.87
N ASN A 110 -1.83 22.87 -9.74
CA ASN A 110 -2.84 23.57 -10.56
C ASN A 110 -4.30 23.09 -10.44
N VAL A 111 -5.17 24.10 -10.33
CA VAL A 111 -6.63 24.09 -10.12
C VAL A 111 -7.01 24.03 -8.64
N LYS A 112 -8.16 24.66 -8.32
CA LYS A 112 -8.96 24.76 -7.08
C LYS A 112 -9.13 23.49 -6.21
N ALA A 113 -8.15 22.59 -6.19
CA ALA A 113 -8.15 21.25 -5.64
C ALA A 113 -7.07 21.13 -4.56
N THR A 114 -7.11 22.02 -3.57
CA THR A 114 -6.27 21.99 -2.36
C THR A 114 -6.49 20.76 -1.48
N GLU A 115 -7.43 19.89 -1.85
CA GLU A 115 -7.91 18.76 -1.03
C GLU A 115 -7.39 17.39 -1.51
N ALA A 116 -6.48 17.35 -2.49
CA ALA A 116 -5.94 16.09 -3.01
C ALA A 116 -4.41 15.99 -2.91
N TRP A 117 -3.96 14.85 -2.40
CA TRP A 117 -2.56 14.49 -2.22
C TRP A 117 -2.23 13.24 -3.02
N THR A 118 -1.00 13.15 -3.51
CA THR A 118 -0.48 11.94 -4.16
C THR A 118 0.65 11.37 -3.30
N LEU A 119 0.45 10.17 -2.80
CA LEU A 119 1.45 9.35 -2.12
C LEU A 119 2.34 8.66 -3.16
N ARG A 120 3.65 8.75 -2.99
CA ARG A 120 4.65 8.07 -3.83
C ARG A 120 5.15 6.84 -3.10
N LEU A 121 5.05 5.68 -3.74
CA LEU A 121 5.39 4.40 -3.13
C LEU A 121 6.88 4.05 -3.26
N LEU A 122 7.60 4.72 -4.16
CA LEU A 122 9.02 4.52 -4.45
C LEU A 122 9.73 5.89 -4.49
N PRO A 123 11.03 5.95 -4.17
CA PRO A 123 11.79 7.19 -4.25
C PRO A 123 12.02 7.56 -5.73
N ASN A 124 12.29 8.84 -5.98
CA ASN A 124 12.39 9.41 -7.33
C ASN A 124 13.55 8.87 -8.16
N ASP A 125 14.60 8.37 -7.50
CA ASP A 125 15.78 7.75 -8.08
C ASP A 125 15.60 6.24 -8.35
N HIS A 126 14.51 5.63 -7.85
CA HIS A 126 14.23 4.22 -8.11
C HIS A 126 13.95 4.00 -9.61
N PRO A 127 14.56 3.00 -10.27
CA PRO A 127 14.39 2.77 -11.72
C PRO A 127 12.93 2.57 -12.16
N ALA A 128 12.11 1.96 -11.28
CA ALA A 128 10.68 1.74 -11.53
C ALA A 128 9.78 2.95 -11.23
N PHE A 129 10.31 4.06 -10.70
CA PHE A 129 9.52 5.22 -10.24
C PHE A 129 8.61 5.77 -11.33
N ALA A 130 9.14 5.99 -12.55
CA ALA A 130 8.38 6.55 -13.66
C ALA A 130 7.20 5.67 -14.14
N PHE A 131 7.27 4.37 -13.83
CA PHE A 131 6.29 3.35 -14.23
C PHE A 131 5.37 2.92 -13.09
N THR A 132 5.63 3.40 -11.87
CA THR A 132 4.84 3.10 -10.67
C THR A 132 3.89 4.25 -10.40
N PRO A 133 2.56 4.02 -10.37
CA PRO A 133 1.62 5.08 -10.05
C PRO A 133 1.75 5.48 -8.58
N GLY A 134 1.53 6.76 -8.30
CA GLY A 134 1.22 7.18 -6.94
C GLY A 134 -0.20 6.79 -6.55
N ILE A 135 -0.50 6.89 -5.27
CA ILE A 135 -1.87 6.75 -4.75
C ILE A 135 -2.41 8.15 -4.48
N ARG A 136 -3.49 8.51 -5.17
CA ARG A 136 -4.20 9.75 -4.94
C ARG A 136 -5.20 9.56 -3.82
N ILE A 137 -5.16 10.46 -2.85
CA ILE A 137 -6.18 10.62 -1.82
C ILE A 137 -6.81 11.99 -2.04
N GLN A 138 -8.09 12.02 -2.37
CA GLN A 138 -8.88 13.24 -2.45
C GLN A 138 -9.84 13.28 -1.26
N HIS A 139 -9.61 14.22 -0.36
CA HIS A 139 -10.49 14.46 0.78
C HIS A 139 -11.87 14.89 0.29
N VAL A 140 -12.90 14.39 0.96
CA VAL A 140 -14.30 14.79 0.75
C VAL A 140 -14.82 15.42 2.03
N ASP A 141 -14.71 14.70 3.15
CA ASP A 141 -15.04 15.16 4.48
C ASP A 141 -14.21 14.39 5.53
N ALA A 142 -14.39 14.71 6.81
CA ALA A 142 -13.64 14.11 7.92
C ALA A 142 -13.75 12.56 8.04
N ARG A 143 -14.67 11.92 7.31
CA ARG A 143 -14.90 10.47 7.33
C ARG A 143 -14.74 9.82 5.95
N LYS A 144 -14.51 10.59 4.89
CA LYS A 144 -14.56 10.10 3.51
C LYS A 144 -13.46 10.71 2.64
N SER A 145 -12.90 9.85 1.81
CA SER A 145 -11.95 10.24 0.76
C SER A 145 -12.14 9.35 -0.47
N PHE A 146 -11.92 9.91 -1.66
CA PHE A 146 -11.73 9.10 -2.86
C PHE A 146 -10.26 8.67 -2.95
N ILE A 147 -10.05 7.38 -3.24
CA ILE A 147 -8.72 6.78 -3.35
C ILE A 147 -8.58 6.17 -4.75
N SER A 148 -7.50 6.50 -5.46
CA SER A 148 -7.24 5.94 -6.79
C SER A 148 -5.76 5.96 -7.13
N PHE A 149 -5.28 5.04 -7.96
CA PHE A 149 -3.96 5.18 -8.56
C PHE A 149 -3.89 6.38 -9.53
N THR A 150 -2.72 7.01 -9.64
CA THR A 150 -2.45 8.03 -10.66
C THR A 150 -2.10 7.40 -12.01
N GLY A 151 -2.05 8.22 -13.07
CA GLY A 151 -1.40 7.79 -14.32
C GLY A 151 0.11 7.63 -14.17
N THR A 152 0.72 6.86 -15.06
CA THR A 152 2.18 6.65 -15.17
C THR A 152 2.69 7.08 -16.55
N LYS A 153 4.00 7.22 -16.73
CA LYS A 153 4.58 7.42 -18.06
C LYS A 153 4.61 6.07 -18.80
N GLY A 154 3.66 5.85 -19.70
CA GLY A 154 3.61 4.70 -20.61
C GLY A 154 2.21 4.09 -20.76
N LYS A 155 1.92 3.49 -21.92
CA LYS A 155 0.72 2.66 -22.09
C LYS A 155 0.95 1.36 -21.32
N ARG A 156 0.26 1.18 -20.19
CA ARG A 156 0.30 -0.10 -19.48
C ARG A 156 -0.49 -1.14 -20.28
N ARG A 157 0.09 -2.32 -20.52
CA ARG A 157 -0.63 -3.43 -21.15
C ARG A 157 -1.82 -3.78 -20.26
N SER A 158 -3.01 -3.89 -20.84
CA SER A 158 -4.19 -4.38 -20.12
C SER A 158 -3.86 -5.76 -19.56
N PHE A 159 -4.25 -5.99 -18.31
CA PHE A 159 -4.21 -7.32 -17.73
C PHE A 159 -5.00 -8.28 -18.65
N ARG A 160 -4.35 -9.36 -19.08
CA ARG A 160 -4.97 -10.52 -19.71
C ARG A 160 -4.78 -11.67 -18.72
N GLY A 161 -5.68 -11.77 -17.77
CA GLY A 161 -5.88 -12.97 -16.96
C GLY A 161 -7.26 -13.51 -17.27
#